data_AF-E9GCR0-F1
#
_entry.id   AF-E9GCR0-F1
#
_cell.length_a   1.000
_cell.length_b   1.000
_cell.length_c   1.000
_cell.angle_alpha   90.00
_cell.angle_beta   90.00
_cell.angle_gamma   90.00
#
_symmetry.space_group_name_H-M   'P 1'
#
loop_
_entity.id
_entity.type
_entity.pdbx_description
1 polymer ?
#
loop_
_entity_poly.entity_id
_entity_poly.type
_entity_poly.pdbx_seq_one_letter_code
_entity_poly.pdbx_strand_id
1 'polypeptide(L)'
;MKYGNFLVEIYEHANNHKQTTTASQKKYFYAPIALLDHKSAVSSYNNVTKQSEMRFRIEMWNEKVQNEVVKHLNKSIGQEIQSDNVRVIPLEKVILATKRATVDYMLSPEWTNYDKSKTLRLSLSCNDQKICDELASQMRSNPEQFDHLKLLYSLSSQTSQTKQTAISIDSVTSDHVQWDGEKFVPKPMQLSRINLGKFRDSQSFQNKNVRVRYTTAGLSAPIKFLEHTELTVTDEWNNLKGELEATTKLLRATVNNLVITRAELKNAKNDLTKTRIDFTNKLEGTKKELEKTKANVNSLSAQLNATSTGLETNLASTRTELGSTKSAVADLVTKVNARTSEIVNIGRMPTSCDDLQRTGHKLSGFFSVKGSKKMEMIYCNFNANQNDKQKWIGYADVKSAPVHFYVQRNSSFYNESTPIPFQIAVVNEGNAMDLTSGKFTAPRPGIYFFSFAGTARLESSSPASFYTRLYLNGKIIGGSHVDENKGPVDQYSPLTLQSTLNLKKGDQLWVQISFSGSSSYLYEANIFRMWNWVGNLNFNNNHFTHFTGIMLEEEIAASL
;
A
#
# COMPACT_ATOMS: atom_id res chain seq x y z
N MET A 1 30.85 61.42 -5.69
CA MET A 1 30.95 61.83 -7.10
C MET A 1 29.57 62.23 -7.62
N LYS A 2 29.43 63.44 -8.14
CA LYS A 2 28.27 63.87 -8.93
C LYS A 2 28.29 63.02 -10.21
N TYR A 3 27.27 62.18 -10.40
CA TYR A 3 27.10 61.45 -11.65
C TYR A 3 26.87 62.50 -12.74
N GLY A 4 27.64 62.49 -13.82
CA GLY A 4 27.34 63.35 -14.96
C GLY A 4 25.91 63.12 -15.44
N ASN A 5 25.25 64.13 -16.03
CA ASN A 5 23.88 63.97 -16.50
C ASN A 5 23.84 62.88 -17.59
N PHE A 6 23.05 61.82 -17.38
CA PHE A 6 22.84 60.78 -18.39
C PHE A 6 21.38 60.42 -18.53
N LEU A 7 21.01 60.09 -19.78
CA LEU A 7 19.67 59.67 -20.13
C LEU A 7 19.55 58.17 -19.90
N VAL A 8 18.46 57.76 -19.27
CA VAL A 8 18.08 56.36 -19.07
C VAL A 8 16.74 56.17 -19.74
N GLU A 9 16.67 55.24 -20.68
CA GLU A 9 15.42 54.87 -21.33
C GLU A 9 14.59 53.99 -20.39
N ILE A 10 13.31 54.32 -20.22
CA ILE A 10 12.37 53.59 -19.36
C ILE A 10 11.24 53.03 -20.23
N TYR A 11 10.92 51.76 -20.02
CA TYR A 11 9.95 50.98 -20.77
C TYR A 11 8.85 50.46 -19.85
N GLU A 12 7.64 50.35 -20.39
CA GLU A 12 6.50 49.81 -19.68
C GLU A 12 6.09 48.43 -20.22
N HIS A 13 5.84 47.48 -19.32
CA HIS A 13 5.33 46.18 -19.71
C HIS A 13 3.88 46.31 -20.21
N ALA A 14 3.48 45.81 -21.39
CA ALA A 14 2.13 46.14 -21.88
C ALA A 14 0.99 45.51 -21.09
N ASN A 15 1.25 44.47 -20.29
CA ASN A 15 0.23 43.98 -19.37
C ASN A 15 -0.23 45.07 -18.38
N ASN A 16 0.58 46.10 -18.11
CA ASN A 16 0.20 47.22 -17.22
C ASN A 16 -1.07 47.95 -17.64
N HIS A 17 -1.43 47.86 -18.92
CA HIS A 17 -2.61 48.51 -19.49
C HIS A 17 -3.77 47.54 -19.75
N LYS A 18 -3.72 46.30 -19.26
CA LYS A 18 -4.88 45.41 -19.25
C LYS A 18 -5.79 45.83 -18.10
N GLN A 19 -7.10 45.89 -18.33
CA GLN A 19 -8.08 46.30 -17.30
C GLN A 19 -8.01 45.46 -16.02
N THR A 20 -7.51 44.23 -16.12
CA THR A 20 -7.36 43.28 -15.01
C THR A 20 -6.07 43.46 -14.20
N THR A 21 -5.16 44.36 -14.59
CA THR A 21 -3.84 44.49 -13.94
C THR A 21 -3.86 45.54 -12.84
N THR A 22 -3.65 45.08 -11.60
CA THR A 22 -3.63 45.96 -10.42
C THR A 22 -2.33 46.79 -10.36
N ALA A 23 -2.32 47.88 -9.59
CA ALA A 23 -1.15 48.75 -9.45
C ALA A 23 0.12 48.00 -8.98
N SER A 24 -0.04 47.02 -8.09
CA SER A 24 1.07 46.17 -7.61
C SER A 24 1.60 45.20 -8.67
N GLN A 25 0.84 44.92 -9.73
CA GLN A 25 1.22 44.02 -10.82
C GLN A 25 1.86 44.73 -12.01
N LYS A 26 1.84 46.07 -12.02
CA LYS A 26 2.47 46.87 -13.08
C LYS A 26 3.99 46.74 -13.00
N LYS A 27 4.65 46.45 -14.13
CA LYS A 27 6.10 46.30 -14.23
C LYS A 27 6.69 47.34 -15.16
N TYR A 28 7.77 47.96 -14.74
CA TYR A 28 8.54 48.92 -15.51
C TYR A 28 9.99 48.44 -15.64
N PHE A 29 10.59 48.74 -16.77
CA PHE A 29 11.95 48.35 -17.08
C PHE A 29 12.77 49.58 -17.46
N TYR A 30 14.08 49.56 -17.25
CA TYR A 30 14.97 50.59 -17.79
C TYR A 30 16.19 49.98 -18.47
N ALA A 31 16.74 50.69 -19.44
CA ALA A 31 17.94 50.27 -20.16
C ALA A 31 19.14 50.14 -19.19
N PRO A 32 20.07 49.19 -19.41
CA PRO A 32 21.27 49.08 -18.60
C PRO A 32 22.09 50.37 -18.70
N ILE A 33 22.68 50.81 -17.59
CA ILE A 33 23.43 52.08 -17.55
C ILE A 33 24.85 51.97 -18.11
N ALA A 34 25.41 50.75 -18.15
CA ALA A 34 26.75 50.46 -18.67
C ALA A 34 27.85 51.44 -18.20
N LEU A 35 27.88 51.73 -16.89
CA LEU A 35 28.81 52.71 -16.32
C LEU A 35 30.20 52.10 -16.11
N LEU A 36 31.25 52.66 -16.71
CA LEU A 36 32.60 52.09 -16.58
C LEU A 36 33.23 52.41 -15.23
N ASP A 37 33.56 51.34 -14.50
CA ASP A 37 34.50 51.38 -13.38
C ASP A 37 35.91 51.51 -13.95
N HIS A 38 36.28 52.71 -14.36
CA HIS A 38 37.52 52.99 -15.09
C HIS A 38 38.78 52.57 -14.31
N LYS A 39 38.71 52.57 -12.97
CA LYS A 39 39.78 52.11 -12.08
C LYS A 39 39.98 50.59 -12.10
N SER A 40 38.98 49.83 -12.56
CA SER A 40 39.04 48.37 -12.62
C SER A 40 39.81 47.79 -13.80
N ALA A 41 40.17 48.63 -14.78
CA ALA A 41 40.92 48.19 -15.94
C ALA A 41 42.22 47.52 -15.48
N VAL A 42 42.48 46.29 -15.91
CA VAL A 42 43.71 45.54 -15.61
C VAL A 42 44.07 44.71 -16.83
N SER A 43 45.36 44.63 -17.12
CA SER A 43 45.89 43.75 -18.15
C SER A 43 46.11 42.35 -17.58
N SER A 44 45.95 41.34 -18.42
CA SER A 44 46.12 39.94 -18.04
C SER A 44 46.47 39.10 -19.28
N TYR A 45 47.42 38.18 -19.15
CA TYR A 45 47.71 37.22 -20.22
C TYR A 45 46.86 35.97 -20.05
N ASN A 46 46.03 35.65 -21.04
CA ASN A 46 45.19 34.46 -21.00
C ASN A 46 45.99 33.24 -21.49
N ASN A 47 46.43 32.40 -20.55
CA ASN A 47 47.24 31.22 -20.84
C ASN A 47 46.55 30.16 -21.72
N VAL A 48 45.21 30.20 -21.84
CA VAL A 48 44.41 29.25 -22.62
C VAL A 48 44.29 29.72 -24.07
N THR A 49 43.90 30.98 -24.30
CA THR A 49 43.79 31.56 -25.66
C THR A 49 45.13 32.06 -26.20
N LYS A 50 46.18 32.08 -25.35
CA LYS A 50 47.51 32.64 -25.62
C LYS A 50 47.49 34.11 -26.04
N GLN A 51 46.47 34.85 -25.61
CA GLN A 51 46.25 36.24 -25.98
C GLN A 51 46.32 37.17 -24.76
N SER A 52 46.96 38.32 -24.93
CA SER A 52 46.91 39.40 -23.93
C SER A 52 45.54 40.07 -23.98
N GLU A 53 44.93 40.25 -22.81
CA GLU A 53 43.61 40.85 -22.67
C GLU A 53 43.65 41.98 -21.64
N MET A 54 42.98 43.09 -21.93
CA MET A 54 42.64 44.10 -20.94
C MET A 54 41.22 43.82 -20.48
N ARG A 55 41.05 43.63 -19.17
CA ARG A 55 39.78 43.35 -18.53
C ARG A 55 39.36 44.57 -17.73
N PHE A 56 38.09 44.95 -17.83
CA PHE A 56 37.52 46.03 -17.05
C PHE A 56 36.07 45.69 -16.70
N ARG A 57 35.53 46.42 -15.73
CA ARG A 57 34.16 46.26 -15.25
C ARG A 57 33.31 47.43 -15.68
N ILE A 58 32.10 47.11 -16.09
CA ILE A 58 31.02 48.08 -16.18
C ILE A 58 29.94 47.72 -15.16
N GLU A 59 29.35 48.72 -14.53
CA GLU A 59 28.18 48.60 -13.69
C GLU A 59 26.94 48.67 -14.59
N MET A 60 26.17 47.58 -14.61
CA MET A 60 25.00 47.41 -15.47
C MET A 60 23.77 48.12 -14.89
N TRP A 61 23.72 48.27 -13.57
CA TRP A 61 22.70 49.01 -12.83
C TRP A 61 23.17 49.34 -11.42
N ASN A 62 22.56 50.34 -10.80
CA ASN A 62 22.74 50.60 -9.37
C ASN A 62 21.45 51.12 -8.73
N GLU A 63 21.37 50.95 -7.40
CA GLU A 63 20.22 51.35 -6.60
C GLU A 63 19.93 52.84 -6.71
N LYS A 64 20.96 53.67 -6.87
CA LYS A 64 20.78 55.12 -7.02
C LYS A 64 19.99 55.46 -8.29
N VAL A 65 20.34 54.87 -9.42
CA VAL A 65 19.63 55.06 -10.69
C VAL A 65 18.23 54.44 -10.60
N GLN A 66 18.09 53.24 -10.05
CA GLN A 66 16.79 52.61 -9.87
C GLN A 66 15.85 53.48 -9.02
N ASN A 67 16.35 54.06 -7.93
CA ASN A 67 15.59 54.96 -7.06
C ASN A 67 15.20 56.27 -7.78
N GLU A 68 16.09 56.85 -8.60
CA GLU A 68 15.75 58.02 -9.41
C GLU A 68 14.74 57.70 -10.52
N VAL A 69 14.81 56.51 -11.14
CA VAL A 69 13.79 56.03 -12.09
C VAL A 69 12.44 55.86 -11.40
N VAL A 70 12.40 55.23 -10.22
CA VAL A 70 11.17 55.08 -9.41
C VAL A 70 10.59 56.45 -9.06
N LYS A 71 11.42 57.39 -8.60
CA LYS A 71 11.01 58.76 -8.29
C LYS A 71 10.45 59.49 -9.52
N HIS A 72 11.08 59.32 -10.69
CA HIS A 72 10.60 59.88 -11.94
C HIS A 72 9.26 59.27 -12.38
N LEU A 73 9.10 57.96 -12.26
CA LEU A 73 7.85 57.25 -12.59
C LEU A 73 6.71 57.64 -11.63
N ASN A 74 6.98 57.74 -10.32
CA ASN A 74 6.00 58.20 -9.33
C ASN A 74 5.48 59.61 -9.66
N LYS A 75 6.40 60.51 -10.06
CA LYS A 75 6.03 61.87 -10.47
C LYS A 75 5.24 61.91 -11.78
N SER A 76 5.55 61.03 -12.73
CA SER A 76 4.98 61.08 -14.08
C SER A 76 3.65 60.32 -14.21
N ILE A 77 3.42 59.27 -13.41
CA ILE A 77 2.23 58.42 -13.47
C ILE A 77 1.19 58.78 -12.39
N GLY A 78 1.59 59.48 -11.32
CA GLY A 78 0.66 59.91 -10.26
C GLY A 78 0.16 58.77 -9.36
N GLN A 79 0.85 57.62 -9.36
CA GLN A 79 0.59 56.46 -8.51
C GLN A 79 1.88 56.02 -7.81
N GLU A 80 1.78 55.48 -6.60
CA GLU A 80 2.93 54.99 -5.84
C GLU A 80 3.42 53.64 -6.40
N ILE A 81 4.57 53.65 -7.08
CA ILE A 81 5.24 52.50 -7.67
C ILE A 81 6.33 52.05 -6.70
N GLN A 82 6.22 50.80 -6.26
CA GLN A 82 7.24 50.18 -5.42
C GLN A 82 8.52 49.89 -6.21
N SER A 83 9.68 50.03 -5.57
CA SER A 83 10.99 49.85 -6.22
C SER A 83 11.16 48.46 -6.84
N ASP A 84 10.54 47.43 -6.26
CA ASP A 84 10.60 46.04 -6.75
C ASP A 84 9.93 45.83 -8.12
N ASN A 85 9.05 46.77 -8.51
CA ASN A 85 8.34 46.77 -9.78
C ASN A 85 9.12 47.46 -10.91
N VAL A 86 10.28 48.04 -10.60
CA VAL A 86 11.18 48.70 -11.56
C VAL A 86 12.49 47.94 -11.62
N ARG A 87 12.86 47.41 -12.79
CA ARG A 87 14.10 46.61 -12.95
C ARG A 87 14.80 46.93 -14.26
N VAL A 88 16.05 46.51 -14.41
CA VAL A 88 16.70 46.57 -15.74
C VAL A 88 15.95 45.66 -16.71
N ILE A 89 15.87 46.06 -17.97
CA ILE A 89 15.29 45.22 -19.04
C ILE A 89 15.94 43.83 -19.03
N PRO A 90 15.17 42.73 -19.15
CA PRO A 90 15.72 41.39 -19.02
C PRO A 90 16.58 41.04 -20.24
N LEU A 91 17.89 41.23 -20.07
CA LEU A 91 18.91 40.97 -21.09
C LEU A 91 19.59 39.62 -20.83
N GLU A 92 19.88 38.88 -21.91
CA GLU A 92 20.41 37.52 -21.88
C GLU A 92 21.86 37.45 -22.35
N LYS A 93 22.18 38.22 -23.40
CA LYS A 93 23.55 38.31 -23.92
C LYS A 93 23.93 39.74 -24.21
N VAL A 94 25.22 40.00 -24.09
CA VAL A 94 25.84 41.31 -24.27
C VAL A 94 27.06 41.16 -25.16
N ILE A 95 27.34 42.19 -25.94
CA ILE A 95 28.58 42.28 -26.71
C ILE A 95 29.07 43.72 -26.67
N LEU A 96 30.37 43.87 -26.51
CA LEU A 96 31.03 45.16 -26.61
C LEU A 96 31.29 45.44 -28.08
N ALA A 97 30.81 46.57 -28.57
CA ALA A 97 30.97 46.98 -29.95
C ALA A 97 31.57 48.38 -30.04
N THR A 98 32.31 48.63 -31.12
CA THR A 98 32.80 49.96 -31.48
C THR A 98 32.48 50.21 -32.94
N LYS A 99 32.17 51.46 -33.28
CA LYS A 99 32.08 51.91 -34.68
C LYS A 99 33.40 52.50 -35.18
N ARG A 100 34.37 52.74 -34.29
CA ARG A 100 35.72 53.18 -34.66
C ARG A 100 36.59 51.96 -34.96
N ALA A 101 37.35 52.01 -36.05
CA ALA A 101 38.39 51.03 -36.31
C ALA A 101 39.51 51.21 -35.26
N THR A 102 39.90 50.11 -34.61
CA THR A 102 40.91 50.09 -33.56
C THR A 102 42.07 49.23 -34.04
N VAL A 103 43.29 49.78 -34.07
CA VAL A 103 44.50 49.05 -34.53
C VAL A 103 45.17 48.33 -33.36
N ASP A 104 45.06 48.90 -32.16
CA ASP A 104 45.79 48.45 -30.97
C ASP A 104 45.08 47.30 -30.22
N TYR A 105 43.77 47.16 -30.41
CA TYR A 105 42.97 46.12 -29.77
C TYR A 105 41.81 45.62 -30.62
N MET A 106 41.40 44.40 -30.33
CA MET A 106 40.27 43.73 -30.95
C MET A 106 39.20 43.44 -29.89
N LEU A 107 37.94 43.68 -30.25
CA LEU A 107 36.80 43.27 -29.44
C LEU A 107 36.38 41.84 -29.79
N SER A 108 35.91 41.09 -28.79
CA SER A 108 35.37 39.76 -29.04
C SER A 108 34.16 39.85 -29.97
N PRO A 109 34.10 39.08 -31.07
CA PRO A 109 32.95 39.04 -31.95
C PRO A 109 31.79 38.22 -31.34
N GLU A 110 32.01 37.57 -30.19
CA GLU A 110 31.03 36.68 -29.59
C GLU A 110 30.14 37.38 -28.55
N TRP A 111 28.86 37.05 -28.61
CA TRP A 111 27.88 37.46 -27.61
C TRP A 111 28.13 36.70 -26.31
N THR A 112 28.44 37.44 -25.24
CA THR A 112 28.66 36.90 -23.89
C THR A 112 27.33 36.76 -23.17
N ASN A 113 27.08 35.62 -22.52
CA ASN A 113 25.89 35.45 -21.69
C ASN A 113 25.97 36.38 -20.46
N TYR A 114 24.90 37.11 -20.20
CA TYR A 114 24.76 37.97 -19.04
C TYR A 114 23.97 37.25 -17.95
N ASP A 115 24.60 37.09 -16.80
CA ASP A 115 24.07 36.42 -15.61
C ASP A 115 23.20 37.32 -14.71
N LYS A 116 22.82 38.51 -15.20
CA LYS A 116 22.05 39.53 -14.44
C LYS A 116 22.84 40.17 -13.30
N SER A 117 24.16 40.01 -13.26
CA SER A 117 25.03 40.60 -12.24
C SER A 117 25.05 42.13 -12.31
N LYS A 118 25.20 42.77 -11.15
CA LYS A 118 25.30 44.24 -11.03
C LYS A 118 26.47 44.81 -11.84
N THR A 119 27.56 44.08 -11.94
CA THR A 119 28.75 44.47 -12.70
C THR A 119 29.14 43.39 -13.71
N LEU A 120 29.36 43.78 -14.95
CA LEU A 120 29.82 42.90 -16.01
C LEU A 120 31.30 43.12 -16.28
N ARG A 121 32.07 42.03 -16.31
CA ARG A 121 33.47 42.06 -16.76
C ARG A 121 33.51 41.89 -18.27
N LEU A 122 34.14 42.83 -18.93
CA LEU A 122 34.40 42.79 -20.37
C LEU A 122 35.91 42.75 -20.60
N SER A 123 36.29 42.21 -21.74
CA SER A 123 37.66 42.20 -22.19
C SER A 123 37.78 42.73 -23.61
N LEU A 124 38.91 43.36 -23.88
CA LEU A 124 39.45 43.58 -25.21
C LEU A 124 40.78 42.87 -25.32
N SER A 125 41.07 42.32 -26.48
CA SER A 125 42.30 41.59 -26.73
C SER A 125 43.32 42.51 -27.39
N CYS A 126 44.56 42.47 -26.93
CA CYS A 126 45.68 43.19 -27.53
C CYS A 126 46.63 42.22 -28.24
N ASN A 127 47.36 42.74 -29.22
CA ASN A 127 48.40 41.96 -29.89
C ASN A 127 49.62 41.71 -28.99
N ASP A 128 49.89 42.61 -28.04
CA ASP A 128 51.01 42.54 -27.10
C ASP A 128 50.56 42.92 -25.68
N GLN A 129 51.20 42.31 -24.67
CA GLN A 129 50.93 42.57 -23.25
C GLN A 129 51.18 44.03 -22.87
N LYS A 130 52.24 44.64 -23.40
CA LYS A 130 52.61 46.03 -23.12
C LYS A 130 51.53 47.01 -23.59
N ILE A 131 50.89 46.73 -24.73
CA ILE A 131 49.75 47.51 -25.25
C ILE A 131 48.57 47.41 -24.28
N CYS A 132 48.27 46.21 -23.78
CA CYS A 132 47.22 46.02 -22.79
C CYS A 132 47.53 46.70 -21.44
N ASP A 133 48.79 46.71 -20.99
CA ASP A 133 49.22 47.43 -19.78
C ASP A 133 49.01 48.95 -19.95
N GLU A 134 49.35 49.49 -21.12
CA GLU A 134 49.20 50.90 -21.44
C GLU A 134 47.72 51.30 -21.56
N LEU A 135 46.91 50.54 -22.32
CA LEU A 135 45.46 50.75 -22.41
C LEU A 135 44.79 50.67 -21.04
N ALA A 136 45.24 49.76 -20.17
CA ALA A 136 44.72 49.67 -18.80
C ALA A 136 45.09 50.91 -17.98
N SER A 137 46.33 51.40 -18.09
CA SER A 137 46.75 52.64 -17.44
C SER A 137 45.95 53.85 -17.94
N GLN A 138 45.81 53.96 -19.26
CA GLN A 138 45.04 55.00 -19.95
C GLN A 138 43.56 54.98 -19.56
N MET A 139 42.93 53.80 -19.49
CA MET A 139 41.56 53.69 -19.01
C MET A 139 41.44 54.07 -17.53
N ARG A 140 42.49 54.02 -16.72
CA ARG A 140 42.44 54.53 -15.34
C ARG A 140 42.64 56.04 -15.28
N SER A 141 43.56 56.60 -16.06
CA SER A 141 43.99 58.00 -15.98
C SER A 141 43.21 58.96 -16.87
N ASN A 142 42.91 58.58 -18.12
CA ASN A 142 42.11 59.36 -19.07
C ASN A 142 41.05 58.45 -19.70
N PRO A 143 39.96 58.19 -18.98
CA PRO A 143 39.03 57.17 -19.38
C PRO A 143 38.09 57.63 -20.53
N GLU A 144 37.94 58.95 -20.74
CA GLU A 144 37.07 59.56 -21.77
C GLU A 144 37.38 59.11 -23.20
N GLN A 145 38.64 58.77 -23.49
CA GLN A 145 39.02 58.26 -24.81
C GLN A 145 38.37 56.92 -25.18
N PHE A 146 37.68 56.24 -24.26
CA PHE A 146 36.97 54.98 -24.48
C PHE A 146 35.44 55.15 -24.63
N ASP A 147 34.94 56.40 -24.75
CA ASP A 147 33.52 56.72 -24.90
C ASP A 147 32.86 56.14 -26.18
N HIS A 148 33.66 55.84 -27.20
CA HIS A 148 33.21 55.23 -28.46
C HIS A 148 32.81 53.76 -28.31
N LEU A 149 33.17 53.12 -27.20
CA LEU A 149 32.73 51.77 -26.86
C LEU A 149 31.25 51.78 -26.48
N LYS A 150 30.48 50.90 -27.10
CA LYS A 150 29.04 50.72 -26.85
C LYS A 150 28.75 49.32 -26.40
N LEU A 151 27.91 49.18 -25.38
CA LEU A 151 27.37 47.89 -25.01
C LEU A 151 26.10 47.62 -25.81
N LEU A 152 26.14 46.58 -26.65
CA LEU A 152 24.94 46.05 -27.29
C LEU A 152 24.42 44.89 -26.45
N TYR A 153 23.10 44.78 -26.32
CA TYR A 153 22.46 43.73 -25.53
C TYR A 153 21.28 43.09 -26.28
N SER A 154 21.01 41.83 -25.95
CA SER A 154 19.91 41.02 -26.50
C SER A 154 18.93 40.67 -25.38
N LEU A 155 17.64 40.64 -25.71
CA LEU A 155 16.56 40.40 -24.74
C LEU A 155 16.24 38.91 -24.59
N SER A 156 15.73 38.54 -23.41
CA SER A 156 15.60 37.16 -22.96
C SER A 156 14.43 36.35 -23.57
N SER A 157 14.27 36.43 -24.88
CA SER A 157 13.20 35.76 -25.64
C SER A 157 13.73 35.17 -26.95
N GLN A 158 14.14 33.91 -26.83
CA GLN A 158 14.06 32.80 -27.80
C GLN A 158 15.30 32.47 -28.65
N THR A 159 15.86 31.30 -28.36
CA THR A 159 16.67 30.47 -29.25
C THR A 159 15.87 30.02 -30.48
N SER A 160 16.38 30.35 -31.67
CA SER A 160 16.23 29.65 -32.96
C SER A 160 14.82 29.18 -33.40
N GLN A 161 13.98 30.10 -33.89
CA GLN A 161 13.26 30.00 -35.19
C GLN A 161 12.56 31.34 -35.47
N THR A 162 12.81 31.91 -36.65
CA THR A 162 12.46 33.27 -37.07
C THR A 162 10.95 33.53 -37.06
N LYS A 163 10.45 34.42 -36.20
CA LYS A 163 9.24 35.23 -36.46
C LYS A 163 9.35 36.64 -35.86
N GLN A 164 9.11 37.60 -36.74
CA GLN A 164 9.31 39.04 -36.63
C GLN A 164 8.22 39.68 -35.75
N THR A 165 8.60 40.56 -34.84
CA THR A 165 7.74 41.65 -34.35
C THR A 165 8.60 42.89 -34.29
N ALA A 166 8.20 43.88 -35.08
CA ALA A 166 8.84 45.17 -35.14
C ALA A 166 8.71 45.86 -33.76
N ILE A 167 9.84 46.08 -33.11
CA ILE A 167 9.98 47.16 -32.16
C ILE A 167 10.28 48.38 -33.04
N SER A 168 9.27 49.20 -33.32
CA SER A 168 9.50 50.50 -33.95
C SER A 168 10.22 51.39 -32.94
N ILE A 169 11.53 51.49 -33.10
CA ILE A 169 12.33 52.55 -32.53
C ILE A 169 12.17 53.71 -33.50
N ASP A 170 11.15 54.55 -33.32
CA ASP A 170 11.28 55.91 -33.83
C ASP A 170 12.28 56.60 -32.92
N SER A 171 13.55 56.50 -33.30
CA SER A 171 14.55 57.42 -32.83
C SER A 171 14.11 58.81 -33.28
N VAL A 172 13.74 59.67 -32.33
CA VAL A 172 13.87 61.09 -32.56
C VAL A 172 14.80 61.63 -31.49
N THR A 173 16.02 61.86 -31.97
CA THR A 173 17.08 62.62 -31.33
C THR A 173 16.61 64.00 -30.90
N SER A 174 17.22 64.44 -29.80
CA SER A 174 17.34 65.82 -29.28
C SER A 174 16.07 66.49 -28.74
N ASP A 175 16.30 67.34 -27.74
CA ASP A 175 15.41 68.39 -27.22
C ASP A 175 14.46 68.00 -26.08
N HIS A 176 15.02 67.62 -24.92
CA HIS A 176 14.26 67.38 -23.68
C HIS A 176 14.67 68.26 -22.50
N VAL A 177 15.08 69.50 -22.80
CA VAL A 177 15.16 70.56 -21.80
C VAL A 177 14.66 71.86 -22.44
N GLN A 178 13.63 72.47 -21.85
CA GLN A 178 13.21 73.82 -22.25
C GLN A 178 13.59 74.79 -21.13
N TRP A 179 14.18 75.91 -21.55
CA TRP A 179 14.51 77.03 -20.67
C TRP A 179 13.22 77.81 -20.40
N ASP A 180 12.84 77.97 -19.13
CA ASP A 180 11.59 78.66 -18.74
C ASP A 180 11.76 80.15 -18.43
N GLY A 181 12.99 80.66 -18.50
CA GLY A 181 13.34 82.02 -18.10
C GLY A 181 14.35 82.10 -16.95
N GLU A 182 14.40 81.09 -16.07
CA GLU A 182 15.32 81.06 -14.91
C GLU A 182 16.03 79.72 -14.74
N LYS A 183 15.41 78.61 -15.14
CA LYS A 183 16.04 77.29 -15.05
C LYS A 183 15.60 76.36 -16.17
N PHE A 184 16.40 75.34 -16.37
CA PHE A 184 16.11 74.26 -17.29
C PHE A 184 15.13 73.28 -16.64
N VAL A 185 13.92 73.16 -17.21
CA VAL A 185 12.89 72.23 -16.71
C VAL A 185 12.73 71.06 -17.70
N PRO A 186 12.85 69.80 -17.25
CA PRO A 186 12.63 68.65 -18.12
C PRO A 186 11.14 68.44 -18.43
N LYS A 187 10.80 68.22 -19.70
CA LYS A 187 9.47 67.79 -20.15
C LYS A 187 9.11 66.41 -19.55
N PRO A 188 7.83 66.13 -19.23
CA PRO A 188 7.42 64.82 -18.74
C PRO A 188 7.66 63.74 -19.81
N MET A 189 8.27 62.63 -19.41
CA MET A 189 8.66 61.51 -20.29
C MET A 189 7.43 60.62 -20.54
N GLN A 190 7.03 60.39 -21.80
CA GLN A 190 5.97 59.43 -22.12
C GLN A 190 6.49 57.99 -22.11
N LEU A 191 5.79 57.10 -21.42
CA LEU A 191 6.08 55.66 -21.31
C LEU A 191 5.55 54.88 -22.52
N SER A 192 6.34 53.94 -23.04
CA SER A 192 6.02 53.11 -24.20
C SER A 192 5.88 51.60 -23.88
N ARG A 193 5.02 50.89 -24.64
CA ARG A 193 4.25 49.67 -24.28
C ARG A 193 4.68 48.39 -25.07
N ILE A 194 4.82 47.20 -24.45
CA ILE A 194 5.11 45.90 -25.16
C ILE A 194 4.24 44.68 -24.73
N ASN A 195 3.48 44.04 -25.63
CA ASN A 195 2.48 42.96 -25.34
C ASN A 195 2.96 41.53 -25.68
N LEU A 196 3.05 40.67 -24.67
CA LEU A 196 3.62 39.31 -24.74
C LEU A 196 2.62 38.18 -25.08
N GLY A 197 1.38 38.48 -25.44
CA GLY A 197 0.31 37.48 -25.61
C GLY A 197 0.14 36.83 -26.99
N LYS A 198 0.97 37.14 -28.00
CA LYS A 198 0.73 36.73 -29.41
C LYS A 198 1.57 35.54 -29.92
N PHE A 199 2.18 34.76 -29.04
CA PHE A 199 3.11 33.67 -29.38
C PHE A 199 2.42 32.28 -29.59
N ARG A 200 1.41 32.15 -30.46
CA ARG A 200 0.85 30.83 -30.85
C ARG A 200 0.50 30.73 -32.34
N ASP A 201 1.25 29.89 -33.07
CA ASP A 201 1.05 29.07 -34.30
C ASP A 201 -0.02 29.46 -35.37
N SER A 202 0.16 29.30 -36.70
CA SER A 202 0.63 28.11 -37.49
C SER A 202 0.80 28.41 -39.02
N GLN A 203 1.63 27.59 -39.73
CA GLN A 203 1.80 27.38 -41.22
C GLN A 203 2.46 28.47 -42.13
N SER A 204 3.14 28.23 -43.28
CA SER A 204 4.11 27.21 -43.80
C SER A 204 4.79 27.69 -45.14
N PHE A 205 5.94 27.08 -45.55
CA PHE A 205 6.67 27.07 -46.86
C PHE A 205 7.64 28.24 -47.25
N GLN A 206 8.84 28.10 -47.87
CA GLN A 206 9.61 27.01 -48.54
C GLN A 206 11.16 27.16 -48.35
N ASN A 207 11.89 26.04 -48.51
CA ASN A 207 13.36 25.89 -48.35
C ASN A 207 14.21 26.64 -49.41
N LYS A 208 15.16 27.46 -48.93
CA LYS A 208 16.43 27.77 -49.61
C LYS A 208 17.57 27.73 -48.59
N ASN A 209 18.65 27.02 -48.92
CA ASN A 209 19.91 27.04 -48.17
C ASN A 209 20.50 28.45 -48.21
N VAL A 210 20.46 29.16 -47.07
CA VAL A 210 21.04 30.49 -46.90
C VAL A 210 21.91 30.51 -45.65
N ARG A 211 23.17 30.87 -45.86
CA ARG A 211 24.15 31.17 -44.81
C ARG A 211 23.75 32.52 -44.18
N VAL A 212 23.18 32.48 -42.99
CA VAL A 212 22.65 33.67 -42.29
C VAL A 212 23.80 34.44 -41.64
N ARG A 213 24.15 35.60 -42.22
CA ARG A 213 24.90 36.68 -41.56
C ARG A 213 23.88 37.62 -40.92
N TYR A 214 23.99 37.81 -39.62
CA TYR A 214 23.07 38.58 -38.78
C TYR A 214 23.32 40.10 -38.93
N THR A 215 22.26 40.88 -39.06
CA THR A 215 22.26 42.33 -38.81
C THR A 215 21.43 42.56 -37.55
N THR A 216 22.09 42.69 -36.40
CA THR A 216 21.44 42.97 -35.12
C THR A 216 20.99 44.43 -35.07
N ALA A 217 19.67 44.67 -35.06
CA ALA A 217 19.10 45.90 -34.50
C ALA A 217 19.36 45.88 -32.99
N GLY A 218 20.56 46.32 -32.59
CA GLY A 218 21.01 46.33 -31.20
C GLY A 218 20.60 47.63 -30.51
N LEU A 219 19.81 47.51 -29.44
CA LEU A 219 19.71 48.56 -28.42
C LEU A 219 21.11 48.77 -27.82
N SER A 220 21.56 50.03 -27.66
CA SER A 220 22.94 50.36 -27.26
C SER A 220 23.00 51.42 -26.16
N ALA A 221 23.87 51.24 -25.15
CA ALA A 221 24.16 52.25 -24.12
C ALA A 221 25.62 52.73 -24.21
N PRO A 222 25.91 54.06 -24.12
CA PRO A 222 27.27 54.60 -24.11
C PRO A 222 27.92 54.53 -22.71
N ILE A 223 29.25 54.40 -22.67
CA ILE A 223 30.08 54.36 -21.45
C ILE A 223 30.51 55.79 -21.02
N LYS A 224 30.52 56.15 -19.72
CA LYS A 224 30.73 57.56 -19.22
C LYS A 224 31.72 57.70 -18.03
N PHE A 225 32.33 58.90 -17.82
CA PHE A 225 33.50 59.16 -16.94
C PHE A 225 33.46 60.45 -16.06
N LEU A 226 34.49 60.69 -15.20
CA LEU A 226 34.57 61.74 -14.14
C LEU A 226 35.99 62.37 -13.99
N GLU A 227 36.13 63.71 -13.94
CA GLU A 227 37.42 64.47 -13.90
C GLU A 227 37.62 65.42 -12.68
N HIS A 228 38.88 65.80 -12.36
CA HIS A 228 39.24 67.05 -11.65
C HIS A 228 40.70 67.55 -11.92
N THR A 229 40.89 68.87 -11.86
CA THR A 229 41.88 69.74 -12.55
C THR A 229 43.03 70.34 -11.69
N GLU A 230 43.98 70.99 -12.39
CA GLU A 230 45.41 71.30 -12.13
C GLU A 230 45.81 72.71 -11.57
N LEU A 231 47.10 72.78 -11.12
CA LEU A 231 48.18 73.80 -11.32
C LEU A 231 48.39 75.11 -10.47
N THR A 232 49.60 75.14 -9.86
CA THR A 232 50.74 76.12 -9.78
C THR A 232 50.75 77.51 -9.12
N VAL A 233 51.98 77.80 -8.65
CA VAL A 233 52.54 78.77 -7.70
C VAL A 233 53.42 79.83 -8.42
N THR A 234 53.65 81.03 -7.83
CA THR A 234 55.00 81.69 -7.66
C THR A 234 54.95 83.13 -7.09
N ASP A 235 54.79 83.27 -5.76
CA ASP A 235 55.30 84.40 -4.95
C ASP A 235 56.45 83.94 -4.01
N GLU A 236 57.01 82.76 -4.32
CA GLU A 236 57.76 81.87 -3.42
C GLU A 236 58.98 82.48 -2.74
N TRP A 237 59.69 83.44 -3.33
CA TRP A 237 61.07 83.65 -2.88
C TRP A 237 61.23 84.43 -1.57
N ASN A 238 60.29 85.32 -1.24
CA ASN A 238 60.40 86.12 -0.02
C ASN A 238 59.63 85.52 1.16
N ASN A 239 58.64 84.67 0.87
CA ASN A 239 58.06 83.77 1.86
C ASN A 239 59.08 82.71 2.28
N LEU A 240 59.92 82.21 1.35
CA LEU A 240 60.88 81.13 1.55
C LEU A 240 61.81 81.26 2.76
N LYS A 241 62.15 82.47 3.21
CA LYS A 241 63.03 82.66 4.39
C LYS A 241 62.28 82.56 5.72
N GLY A 242 61.12 83.21 5.85
CA GLY A 242 60.23 83.06 7.02
C GLY A 242 59.60 81.67 7.04
N GLU A 243 59.30 81.14 5.86
CA GLU A 243 58.95 79.75 5.64
C GLU A 243 60.08 78.84 6.08
N LEU A 244 61.37 79.04 5.80
CA LEU A 244 62.41 78.07 6.19
C LEU A 244 62.48 77.83 7.72
N GLU A 245 62.25 78.87 8.52
CA GLU A 245 62.25 78.80 9.98
C GLU A 245 60.93 78.20 10.52
N ALA A 246 59.80 78.59 9.94
CA ALA A 246 58.51 77.93 10.16
C ALA A 246 58.53 76.45 9.72
N THR A 247 59.23 76.15 8.62
CA THR A 247 59.45 74.83 8.00
C THR A 247 60.34 74.00 8.87
N THR A 248 61.31 74.57 9.60
CA THR A 248 62.13 73.79 10.53
C THR A 248 61.34 73.38 11.78
N LYS A 249 60.46 74.26 12.30
CA LYS A 249 59.53 73.93 13.39
C LYS A 249 58.44 72.95 12.94
N LEU A 250 57.85 73.17 11.76
CA LEU A 250 56.94 72.24 11.09
C LEU A 250 57.63 70.92 10.83
N LEU A 251 58.89 70.89 10.42
CA LEU A 251 59.65 69.66 10.17
C LEU A 251 59.83 68.87 11.47
N ARG A 252 60.12 69.52 12.60
CA ARG A 252 60.15 68.85 13.92
C ARG A 252 58.79 68.30 14.33
N ALA A 253 57.72 69.08 14.17
CA ALA A 253 56.36 68.64 14.45
C ALA A 253 55.92 67.50 13.52
N THR A 254 56.27 67.57 12.24
CA THR A 254 56.03 66.56 11.21
C THR A 254 56.86 65.32 11.48
N VAL A 255 58.12 65.42 11.95
CA VAL A 255 58.92 64.26 12.36
C VAL A 255 58.31 63.58 13.58
N ASN A 256 57.84 64.33 14.58
CA ASN A 256 57.14 63.74 15.74
C ASN A 256 55.81 63.09 15.35
N ASN A 257 55.02 63.75 14.49
CA ASN A 257 53.80 63.18 13.93
C ASN A 257 54.11 61.95 13.09
N LEU A 258 55.18 61.94 12.29
CA LEU A 258 55.63 60.78 11.53
C LEU A 258 56.05 59.62 12.45
N VAL A 259 56.65 59.89 13.60
CA VAL A 259 56.97 58.86 14.61
C VAL A 259 55.69 58.29 15.21
N ILE A 260 54.69 59.12 15.52
CA ILE A 260 53.37 58.70 16.02
C ILE A 260 52.64 57.89 14.94
N THR A 261 52.52 58.41 13.72
CA THR A 261 51.93 57.71 12.57
C THR A 261 52.67 56.41 12.27
N ARG A 262 54.00 56.34 12.43
CA ARG A 262 54.76 55.10 12.28
C ARG A 262 54.42 54.08 13.37
N ALA A 263 54.20 54.52 14.60
CA ALA A 263 53.77 53.65 15.70
C ALA A 263 52.32 53.16 15.48
N GLU A 264 51.42 54.04 15.08
CA GLU A 264 50.03 53.69 14.70
C GLU A 264 49.99 52.75 13.50
N LEU A 265 50.82 52.98 12.47
CA LEU A 265 50.95 52.10 11.32
C LEU A 265 51.50 50.72 11.71
N LYS A 266 52.44 50.68 12.68
CA LYS A 266 52.94 49.42 13.23
C LYS A 266 51.84 48.66 13.99
N ASN A 267 51.03 49.35 14.77
CA ASN A 267 49.88 48.76 15.47
C ASN A 267 48.81 48.29 14.48
N ALA A 268 48.43 49.12 13.50
CA ALA A 268 47.49 48.75 12.43
C ALA A 268 48.01 47.55 11.62
N LYS A 269 49.32 47.48 11.35
CA LYS A 269 49.95 46.31 10.71
C LYS A 269 49.81 45.06 11.59
N ASN A 270 50.02 45.17 12.90
CA ASN A 270 49.87 44.06 13.83
C ASN A 270 48.40 43.60 13.91
N ASP A 271 47.45 44.52 13.98
CA ASP A 271 46.01 44.22 13.99
C ASP A 271 45.56 43.59 12.68
N LEU A 272 46.05 44.08 11.55
CA LEU A 272 45.81 43.48 10.24
C LEU A 272 46.41 42.08 10.16
N THR A 273 47.60 41.86 10.75
CA THR A 273 48.24 40.55 10.79
C THR A 273 47.44 39.58 11.67
N LYS A 274 46.96 40.03 12.84
CA LYS A 274 46.10 39.24 13.74
C LYS A 274 44.77 38.89 13.06
N THR A 275 44.16 39.85 12.38
CA THR A 275 42.92 39.67 11.61
C THR A 275 43.13 38.69 10.45
N ARG A 276 44.25 38.78 9.73
CA ARG A 276 44.62 37.83 8.68
C ARG A 276 44.77 36.42 9.24
N ILE A 277 45.42 36.25 10.40
CA ILE A 277 45.58 34.95 11.04
C ILE A 277 44.21 34.40 11.48
N ASP A 278 43.35 35.21 12.09
CA ASP A 278 41.99 34.81 12.50
C ASP A 278 41.15 34.37 11.29
N PHE A 279 41.16 35.14 10.20
CA PHE A 279 40.48 34.74 8.97
C PHE A 279 41.06 33.47 8.35
N THR A 280 42.38 33.29 8.40
CA THR A 280 43.04 32.07 7.87
C THR A 280 42.61 30.85 8.68
N ASN A 281 42.58 30.96 10.01
CA ASN A 281 42.14 29.88 10.89
C ASN A 281 40.65 29.56 10.72
N LYS A 282 39.79 30.58 10.59
CA LYS A 282 38.35 30.40 10.30
C LYS A 282 38.12 29.76 8.94
N LEU A 283 38.89 30.16 7.92
CA LEU A 283 38.80 29.59 6.58
C LEU A 283 39.23 28.11 6.58
N GLU A 284 40.32 27.78 7.27
CA GLU A 284 40.78 26.40 7.41
C GLU A 284 39.78 25.54 8.21
N GLY A 285 39.18 26.09 9.27
CA GLY A 285 38.09 25.44 10.00
C GLY A 285 36.87 25.17 9.11
N THR A 286 36.45 26.17 8.32
CA THR A 286 35.33 26.04 7.37
C THR A 286 35.63 25.00 6.29
N LYS A 287 36.88 24.97 5.79
CA LYS A 287 37.33 23.96 4.81
C LYS A 287 37.26 22.55 5.37
N LYS A 288 37.69 22.33 6.62
CA LYS A 288 37.62 21.02 7.28
C LYS A 288 36.17 20.55 7.47
N GLU A 289 35.28 21.44 7.89
CA GLU A 289 33.84 21.13 8.01
C GLU A 289 33.20 20.85 6.66
N LEU A 290 33.60 21.56 5.59
CA LEU A 290 33.13 21.31 4.23
C LEU A 290 33.57 19.93 3.73
N GLU A 291 34.83 19.55 3.94
CA GLU A 291 35.34 18.22 3.57
C GLU A 291 34.65 17.11 4.36
N LYS A 292 34.40 17.32 5.66
CA LYS A 292 33.63 16.38 6.50
C LYS A 292 32.19 16.23 5.99
N THR A 293 31.55 17.34 5.63
CA THR A 293 30.20 17.33 5.07
C THR A 293 30.16 16.62 3.73
N LYS A 294 31.16 16.85 2.86
CA LYS A 294 31.30 16.15 1.57
C LYS A 294 31.48 14.65 1.74
N ALA A 295 32.31 14.22 2.70
CA ALA A 295 32.48 12.79 3.02
C ALA A 295 31.16 12.17 3.51
N ASN A 296 30.42 12.87 4.37
CA ASN A 296 29.12 12.42 4.85
C ASN A 296 28.09 12.29 3.72
N VAL A 297 28.02 13.28 2.82
CA VAL A 297 27.11 13.25 1.65
C VAL A 297 27.45 12.09 0.72
N ASN A 298 28.73 11.83 0.47
CA ASN A 298 29.15 10.70 -0.36
C ASN A 298 28.79 9.35 0.29
N SER A 299 28.97 9.23 1.61
CA SER A 299 28.57 8.04 2.37
C SER A 299 27.05 7.82 2.31
N LEU A 300 26.26 8.87 2.54
CA LEU A 300 24.80 8.84 2.43
C LEU A 300 24.33 8.45 1.01
N SER A 301 24.98 8.99 -0.03
CA SER A 301 24.70 8.63 -1.42
C SER A 301 24.99 7.15 -1.69
N ALA A 302 26.12 6.63 -1.21
CA ALA A 302 26.47 5.21 -1.34
C ALA A 302 25.48 4.30 -0.59
N GLN A 303 25.08 4.67 0.63
CA GLN A 303 24.06 3.94 1.39
C GLN A 303 22.71 3.96 0.69
N LEU A 304 22.28 5.11 0.17
CA LEU A 304 21.01 5.24 -0.54
C LEU A 304 20.97 4.36 -1.80
N ASN A 305 22.06 4.33 -2.58
CA ASN A 305 22.17 3.48 -3.75
C ASN A 305 22.14 1.99 -3.36
N ALA A 306 22.86 1.59 -2.31
CA ALA A 306 22.84 0.21 -1.82
C ALA A 306 21.44 -0.22 -1.34
N THR A 307 20.71 0.67 -0.62
CA THR A 307 19.33 0.43 -0.21
C THR A 307 18.38 0.33 -1.41
N SER A 308 18.55 1.19 -2.42
CA SER A 308 17.75 1.14 -3.65
C SER A 308 17.92 -0.20 -4.37
N THR A 309 19.15 -0.64 -4.59
CA THR A 309 19.46 -1.93 -5.22
C THR A 309 18.94 -3.11 -4.39
N GLY A 310 19.05 -3.03 -3.07
CA GLY A 310 18.51 -4.06 -2.16
C GLY A 310 16.97 -4.16 -2.25
N LEU A 311 16.27 -3.02 -2.31
CA LEU A 311 14.83 -2.98 -2.47
C LEU A 311 14.38 -3.52 -3.83
N GLU A 312 15.09 -3.19 -4.92
CA GLU A 312 14.81 -3.72 -6.25
C GLU A 312 14.99 -5.25 -6.30
N THR A 313 16.05 -5.76 -5.68
CA THR A 313 16.34 -7.20 -5.60
C THR A 313 15.27 -7.94 -4.79
N ASN A 314 14.90 -7.41 -3.62
CA ASN A 314 13.85 -7.98 -2.78
C ASN A 314 12.50 -7.97 -3.51
N LEU A 315 12.16 -6.87 -4.18
CA LEU A 315 10.93 -6.76 -4.97
C LEU A 315 10.88 -7.80 -6.09
N ALA A 316 12.01 -8.03 -6.79
CA ALA A 316 12.10 -9.07 -7.82
C ALA A 316 11.93 -10.49 -7.24
N SER A 317 12.54 -10.76 -6.07
CA SER A 317 12.39 -12.04 -5.36
C SER A 317 10.94 -12.27 -4.95
N THR A 318 10.32 -11.28 -4.29
CA THR A 318 8.91 -11.36 -3.87
C THR A 318 7.97 -11.55 -5.06
N ARG A 319 8.25 -10.91 -6.20
CA ARG A 319 7.44 -11.08 -7.42
C ARG A 319 7.54 -12.49 -7.99
N THR A 320 8.72 -13.10 -7.90
CA THR A 320 8.97 -14.49 -8.33
C THR A 320 8.30 -15.49 -7.39
N GLU A 321 8.44 -15.30 -6.07
CA GLU A 321 7.75 -16.10 -5.05
C GLU A 321 6.23 -16.01 -5.20
N LEU A 322 5.68 -14.80 -5.39
CA LEU A 322 4.25 -14.59 -5.61
C LEU A 322 3.75 -15.30 -6.87
N GLY A 323 4.55 -15.32 -7.95
CA GLY A 323 4.24 -16.07 -9.17
C GLY A 323 4.18 -17.59 -8.94
N SER A 324 5.15 -18.13 -8.20
CA SER A 324 5.19 -19.53 -7.79
C SER A 324 4.00 -19.89 -6.90
N THR A 325 3.69 -19.06 -5.89
CA THR A 325 2.52 -19.25 -5.01
C THR A 325 1.22 -19.20 -5.80
N LYS A 326 1.06 -18.23 -6.71
CA LYS A 326 -0.14 -18.13 -7.56
C LYS A 326 -0.35 -19.39 -8.40
N SER A 327 0.73 -19.97 -8.92
CA SER A 327 0.69 -21.20 -9.71
C SER A 327 0.34 -22.42 -8.85
N ALA A 328 0.92 -22.54 -7.65
CA ALA A 328 0.58 -23.59 -6.69
C ALA A 328 -0.89 -23.50 -6.23
N VAL A 329 -1.40 -22.29 -5.99
CA VAL A 329 -2.81 -22.08 -5.64
C VAL A 329 -3.73 -22.49 -6.80
N ALA A 330 -3.40 -22.16 -8.05
CA ALA A 330 -4.19 -22.57 -9.20
C ALA A 330 -4.23 -24.11 -9.38
N ASP A 331 -3.10 -24.78 -9.17
CA ASP A 331 -3.01 -26.24 -9.19
C ASP A 331 -3.83 -26.87 -8.04
N LEU A 332 -3.75 -26.31 -6.83
CA LEU A 332 -4.55 -26.71 -5.68
C LEU A 332 -6.05 -26.55 -5.95
N VAL A 333 -6.49 -25.42 -6.50
CA VAL A 333 -7.91 -25.18 -6.87
C VAL A 333 -8.38 -26.24 -7.85
N THR A 334 -7.57 -26.57 -8.85
CA THR A 334 -7.91 -27.60 -9.85
C THR A 334 -8.02 -28.99 -9.21
N LYS A 335 -7.06 -29.35 -8.34
CA LYS A 335 -7.06 -30.62 -7.60
C LYS A 335 -8.21 -30.74 -6.61
N VAL A 336 -8.57 -29.65 -5.93
CA VAL A 336 -9.71 -29.59 -5.02
C VAL A 336 -11.01 -29.74 -5.80
N ASN A 337 -11.21 -28.97 -6.86
CA ASN A 337 -12.42 -29.07 -7.68
C ASN A 337 -12.60 -30.48 -8.27
N ALA A 338 -11.52 -31.13 -8.72
CA ALA A 338 -11.56 -32.51 -9.20
C ALA A 338 -11.93 -33.52 -8.08
N ARG A 339 -11.50 -33.28 -6.83
CA ARG A 339 -11.89 -34.12 -5.67
C ARG A 339 -13.33 -33.87 -5.22
N THR A 340 -13.82 -32.63 -5.29
CA THR A 340 -15.17 -32.26 -4.82
C THR A 340 -16.25 -32.67 -5.82
N SER A 341 -15.95 -32.75 -7.12
CA SER A 341 -16.89 -33.25 -8.14
C SER A 341 -17.23 -34.75 -8.02
N GLU A 342 -16.46 -35.52 -7.25
CA GLU A 342 -16.69 -36.96 -7.06
C GLU A 342 -17.61 -37.29 -5.87
N ILE A 343 -17.75 -36.38 -4.90
CA ILE A 343 -18.53 -36.61 -3.69
C ILE A 343 -19.97 -36.18 -3.95
N VAL A 344 -20.80 -37.14 -4.31
CA VAL A 344 -22.23 -36.96 -4.54
C VAL A 344 -22.96 -37.30 -3.24
N ASN A 345 -23.69 -36.34 -2.68
CA ASN A 345 -24.66 -36.66 -1.63
C ASN A 345 -25.80 -37.46 -2.26
N ILE A 346 -25.78 -38.77 -2.05
CA ILE A 346 -26.77 -39.70 -2.60
C ILE A 346 -28.14 -39.59 -1.91
N GLY A 347 -28.25 -38.84 -0.80
CA GLY A 347 -29.52 -38.60 -0.09
C GLY A 347 -30.16 -39.84 0.54
N ARG A 348 -29.45 -40.97 0.57
CA ARG A 348 -29.92 -42.27 1.07
C ARG A 348 -28.78 -43.06 1.71
N MET A 349 -29.11 -44.10 2.48
CA MET A 349 -28.11 -45.04 2.99
C MET A 349 -27.43 -45.79 1.83
N PRO A 350 -26.09 -45.96 1.85
CA PRO A 350 -25.39 -46.72 0.82
C PRO A 350 -25.90 -48.15 0.71
N THR A 351 -26.10 -48.62 -0.52
CA THR A 351 -26.56 -49.99 -0.83
C THR A 351 -25.47 -50.82 -1.53
N SER A 352 -24.34 -50.21 -1.88
CA SER A 352 -23.25 -50.85 -2.62
C SER A 352 -21.91 -50.13 -2.43
N CYS A 353 -20.82 -50.75 -2.90
CA CYS A 353 -19.51 -50.12 -2.99
C CYS A 353 -19.51 -48.91 -3.92
N ASP A 354 -20.37 -48.87 -4.94
CA ASP A 354 -20.51 -47.70 -5.80
C ASP A 354 -21.10 -46.51 -5.04
N ASP A 355 -22.14 -46.75 -4.24
CA ASP A 355 -22.72 -45.73 -3.37
C ASP A 355 -21.68 -45.22 -2.37
N LEU A 356 -20.93 -46.13 -1.72
CA LEU A 356 -19.86 -45.77 -0.79
C LEU A 356 -18.74 -44.96 -1.47
N GLN A 357 -18.36 -45.32 -2.69
CA GLN A 357 -17.34 -44.56 -3.43
C GLN A 357 -17.85 -43.15 -3.78
N ARG A 358 -19.11 -43.02 -4.19
CA ARG A 358 -19.76 -41.73 -4.47
C ARG A 358 -19.92 -40.87 -3.22
N THR A 359 -20.07 -41.46 -2.04
CA THR A 359 -20.09 -40.71 -0.77
C THR A 359 -18.69 -40.41 -0.23
N GLY A 360 -17.62 -40.80 -0.94
CA GLY A 360 -16.25 -40.42 -0.64
C GLY A 360 -15.37 -41.51 -0.02
N HIS A 361 -15.85 -42.75 0.10
CA HIS A 361 -15.02 -43.87 0.55
C HIS A 361 -14.01 -44.27 -0.54
N LYS A 362 -12.71 -44.13 -0.25
CA LYS A 362 -11.62 -44.43 -1.19
C LYS A 362 -10.72 -45.60 -0.76
N LEU A 363 -10.87 -46.09 0.47
CA LEU A 363 -10.05 -47.18 1.01
C LEU A 363 -10.82 -48.49 0.99
N SER A 364 -10.22 -49.53 0.40
CA SER A 364 -10.81 -50.87 0.37
C SER A 364 -10.98 -51.40 1.79
N GLY A 365 -12.08 -52.11 2.06
CA GLY A 365 -12.41 -52.55 3.41
C GLY A 365 -13.78 -53.18 3.53
N PHE A 366 -14.14 -53.56 4.77
CA PHE A 366 -15.47 -54.08 5.11
C PHE A 366 -16.40 -52.93 5.49
N PHE A 367 -17.61 -52.93 4.93
CA PHE A 367 -18.60 -51.88 5.13
C PHE A 367 -19.99 -52.48 5.36
N SER A 368 -20.75 -51.85 6.25
CA SER A 368 -22.18 -52.12 6.42
C SER A 368 -22.98 -51.29 5.42
N VAL A 369 -23.84 -51.94 4.63
CA VAL A 369 -24.72 -51.29 3.65
C VAL A 369 -26.16 -51.73 3.84
N LYS A 370 -27.09 -50.86 3.45
CA LYS A 370 -28.53 -51.17 3.48
C LYS A 370 -28.83 -52.24 2.44
N GLY A 371 -29.17 -53.44 2.90
CA GLY A 371 -29.73 -54.51 2.08
C GLY A 371 -31.23 -54.34 1.88
N SER A 372 -31.85 -55.33 1.22
CA SER A 372 -33.29 -55.32 0.91
C SER A 372 -34.19 -55.38 2.14
N LYS A 373 -33.78 -56.12 3.18
CA LYS A 373 -34.50 -56.27 4.47
C LYS A 373 -33.62 -56.08 5.70
N LYS A 374 -32.32 -56.37 5.55
CA LYS A 374 -31.33 -56.43 6.64
C LYS A 374 -30.13 -55.57 6.30
N MET A 375 -29.32 -55.25 7.30
CA MET A 375 -28.00 -54.69 7.08
C MET A 375 -27.06 -55.77 6.55
N GLU A 376 -26.33 -55.46 5.49
CA GLU A 376 -25.40 -56.38 4.85
C GLU A 376 -23.97 -55.92 5.09
N MET A 377 -23.07 -56.87 5.35
CA MET A 377 -21.63 -56.64 5.33
C MET A 377 -21.09 -56.98 3.96
N ILE A 378 -20.46 -56.00 3.33
CA ILE A 378 -19.77 -56.16 2.05
C ILE A 378 -18.31 -55.78 2.20
N TYR A 379 -17.44 -56.43 1.44
CA TYR A 379 -16.07 -55.99 1.22
C TYR A 379 -16.01 -55.21 -0.09
N CYS A 380 -15.54 -53.97 0.00
CA CYS A 380 -15.30 -53.11 -1.14
C CYS A 380 -13.82 -53.11 -1.47
N ASN A 381 -13.48 -53.51 -2.71
CA ASN A 381 -12.16 -53.35 -3.27
C ASN A 381 -12.15 -52.22 -4.30
N PHE A 382 -11.77 -51.01 -3.88
CA PHE A 382 -11.74 -49.85 -4.78
C PHE A 382 -10.57 -49.86 -5.77
N ASN A 383 -9.67 -50.84 -5.66
CA ASN A 383 -8.53 -51.02 -6.57
C ASN A 383 -8.79 -52.09 -7.64
N ALA A 384 -9.91 -52.81 -7.57
CA ALA A 384 -10.25 -53.88 -8.51
C ALA A 384 -11.02 -53.37 -9.74
N ASN A 385 -10.95 -54.14 -10.83
CA ASN A 385 -11.81 -53.95 -11.99
C ASN A 385 -13.29 -54.19 -11.60
N GLN A 386 -14.24 -53.57 -12.31
CA GLN A 386 -15.65 -53.42 -11.89
C GLN A 386 -16.32 -54.67 -11.28
N ASN A 387 -16.04 -55.88 -11.79
CA ASN A 387 -16.70 -57.12 -11.33
C ASN A 387 -16.17 -57.65 -9.97
N ASP A 388 -14.94 -57.31 -9.57
CA ASP A 388 -14.34 -57.74 -8.31
C ASP A 388 -14.40 -56.64 -7.22
N LYS A 389 -15.11 -55.55 -7.52
CA LYS A 389 -15.20 -54.38 -6.67
C LYS A 389 -15.99 -54.63 -5.39
N GLN A 390 -16.99 -55.48 -5.44
CA GLN A 390 -17.87 -55.77 -4.31
C GLN A 390 -17.95 -57.27 -4.06
N LYS A 391 -17.67 -57.68 -2.82
CA LYS A 391 -17.86 -59.05 -2.36
C LYS A 391 -18.81 -59.05 -1.17
N TRP A 392 -19.92 -59.76 -1.28
CA TRP A 392 -20.83 -59.96 -0.15
C TRP A 392 -20.17 -60.89 0.89
N ILE A 393 -20.24 -60.50 2.16
CA ILE A 393 -19.61 -61.23 3.27
C ILE A 393 -20.66 -61.90 4.14
N GLY A 394 -21.77 -61.23 4.40
CA GLY A 394 -22.84 -61.74 5.25
C GLY A 394 -23.82 -60.66 5.68
N TYR A 395 -24.62 -60.97 6.69
CA TYR A 395 -25.48 -59.99 7.36
C TYR A 395 -24.78 -59.40 8.57
N ALA A 396 -25.01 -58.11 8.83
CA ALA A 396 -24.74 -57.50 10.14
C ALA A 396 -26.03 -57.53 10.95
N ASP A 397 -26.02 -58.23 12.07
CA ASP A 397 -27.15 -58.20 13.01
C ASP A 397 -27.14 -56.86 13.75
N VAL A 398 -28.04 -55.96 13.37
CA VAL A 398 -28.20 -54.63 13.98
C VAL A 398 -29.56 -54.61 14.66
N LYS A 399 -29.56 -54.47 15.98
CA LYS A 399 -30.77 -54.32 16.80
C LYS A 399 -30.84 -52.88 17.30
N SER A 400 -31.88 -52.16 16.91
CA SER A 400 -32.05 -50.75 17.32
C SER A 400 -32.40 -50.62 18.81
N ALA A 401 -33.06 -51.64 19.37
CA ALA A 401 -33.26 -51.82 20.80
C ALA A 401 -33.37 -53.33 21.12
N PRO A 402 -32.82 -53.81 22.25
CA PRO A 402 -33.06 -55.17 22.71
C PRO A 402 -34.54 -55.37 23.05
N VAL A 403 -35.11 -56.48 22.58
CA VAL A 403 -36.49 -56.88 22.89
C VAL A 403 -36.48 -58.32 23.31
N HIS A 404 -36.53 -58.54 24.63
CA HIS A 404 -36.62 -59.87 25.18
C HIS A 404 -37.22 -59.84 26.59
N PHE A 405 -37.96 -60.88 26.92
CA PHE A 405 -38.56 -61.03 28.23
C PHE A 405 -38.45 -62.48 28.71
N TYR A 406 -38.42 -62.61 30.03
CA TYR A 406 -38.59 -63.86 30.75
C TYR A 406 -39.48 -63.55 31.96
N VAL A 407 -40.71 -64.05 31.90
CA VAL A 407 -41.74 -63.81 32.92
C VAL A 407 -42.21 -65.11 33.54
N GLN A 408 -42.60 -65.04 34.81
CA GLN A 408 -43.02 -66.19 35.61
C GLN A 408 -44.32 -65.89 36.35
N ARG A 409 -45.09 -66.95 36.60
CA ARG A 409 -46.24 -66.87 37.50
C ARG A 409 -45.81 -67.11 38.94
N ASN A 410 -46.51 -66.49 39.88
CA ASN A 410 -46.32 -66.74 41.32
C ASN A 410 -47.47 -67.52 41.96
N SER A 411 -48.50 -67.86 41.19
CA SER A 411 -49.74 -68.47 41.68
C SER A 411 -50.40 -69.31 40.58
N SER A 412 -51.09 -70.37 40.99
CA SER A 412 -51.78 -71.28 40.06
C SER A 412 -52.82 -70.54 39.22
N PHE A 413 -53.09 -71.01 38.00
CA PHE A 413 -54.01 -70.37 37.05
C PHE A 413 -55.13 -71.31 36.61
N TYR A 414 -56.37 -70.87 36.82
CA TYR A 414 -57.58 -71.67 36.62
C TYR A 414 -58.44 -71.20 35.44
N ASN A 415 -58.28 -69.95 35.00
CA ASN A 415 -59.21 -69.35 34.05
C ASN A 415 -58.93 -69.85 32.62
N GLU A 416 -59.92 -70.49 32.02
CA GLU A 416 -59.88 -70.88 30.61
C GLU A 416 -60.11 -69.69 29.69
N SER A 417 -59.68 -69.83 28.43
CA SER A 417 -59.99 -68.87 27.34
C SER A 417 -59.62 -67.40 27.62
N THR A 418 -58.69 -67.17 28.55
CA THR A 418 -58.15 -65.85 28.88
C THR A 418 -56.63 -65.87 28.76
N PRO A 419 -55.99 -64.76 28.33
CA PRO A 419 -54.54 -64.64 28.37
C PRO A 419 -54.01 -64.89 29.78
N ILE A 420 -52.91 -65.65 29.89
CA ILE A 420 -52.27 -65.94 31.17
C ILE A 420 -51.50 -64.69 31.65
N PRO A 421 -51.87 -64.03 32.76
CA PRO A 421 -51.08 -62.95 33.32
C PRO A 421 -49.84 -63.48 34.04
N PHE A 422 -48.87 -62.62 34.30
CA PHE A 422 -47.64 -62.95 35.01
C PHE A 422 -47.38 -61.92 36.11
N GLN A 423 -46.76 -62.34 37.21
CA GLN A 423 -46.51 -61.47 38.36
C GLN A 423 -45.03 -61.10 38.51
N ILE A 424 -44.15 -61.86 37.87
CA ILE A 424 -42.71 -61.71 38.00
C ILE A 424 -42.12 -61.50 36.61
N ALA A 425 -41.51 -60.34 36.39
CA ALA A 425 -40.59 -60.12 35.27
C ALA A 425 -39.17 -60.33 35.78
N VAL A 426 -38.56 -61.45 35.40
CA VAL A 426 -37.12 -61.67 35.63
C VAL A 426 -36.32 -60.79 34.67
N VAL A 427 -36.76 -60.72 33.42
CA VAL A 427 -36.30 -59.75 32.41
C VAL A 427 -37.50 -59.29 31.58
N ASN A 428 -37.54 -58.02 31.20
CA ASN A 428 -38.55 -57.49 30.27
C ASN A 428 -37.98 -56.28 29.51
N GLU A 429 -36.84 -56.46 28.87
CA GLU A 429 -36.17 -55.38 28.17
C GLU A 429 -36.92 -55.03 26.87
N GLY A 430 -37.13 -53.73 26.66
CA GLY A 430 -38.02 -53.20 25.63
C GLY A 430 -39.49 -53.07 26.07
N ASN A 431 -39.84 -53.48 27.30
CA ASN A 431 -41.19 -53.38 27.89
C ASN A 431 -42.31 -53.91 26.96
N ALA A 432 -41.99 -54.95 26.18
CA ALA A 432 -42.89 -55.49 25.17
C ALA A 432 -43.88 -56.53 25.74
N MET A 433 -43.59 -57.10 26.91
CA MET A 433 -44.49 -58.00 27.63
C MET A 433 -45.29 -57.22 28.68
N ASP A 434 -46.60 -57.16 28.54
CA ASP A 434 -47.50 -56.67 29.58
C ASP A 434 -47.86 -57.82 30.53
N LEU A 435 -47.35 -57.72 31.76
CA LEU A 435 -47.53 -58.68 32.83
C LEU A 435 -49.01 -58.84 33.23
N THR A 436 -49.77 -57.75 33.28
CA THR A 436 -51.16 -57.75 33.76
C THR A 436 -52.10 -58.33 32.72
N SER A 437 -51.93 -57.98 31.45
CA SER A 437 -52.74 -58.57 30.38
C SER A 437 -52.22 -59.91 29.88
N GLY A 438 -50.98 -60.29 30.20
CA GLY A 438 -50.37 -61.52 29.73
C GLY A 438 -50.00 -61.50 28.24
N LYS A 439 -49.95 -60.31 27.63
CA LYS A 439 -49.75 -60.15 26.19
C LYS A 439 -48.41 -59.52 25.88
N PHE A 440 -47.67 -60.17 24.98
CA PHE A 440 -46.55 -59.56 24.28
C PHE A 440 -47.09 -58.72 23.12
N THR A 441 -46.54 -57.52 22.93
CA THR A 441 -46.80 -56.69 21.75
C THR A 441 -45.48 -56.41 21.03
N ALA A 442 -45.36 -56.86 19.78
CA ALA A 442 -44.15 -56.68 18.98
C ALA A 442 -43.86 -55.18 18.77
N PRO A 443 -42.75 -54.64 19.32
CA PRO A 443 -42.45 -53.22 19.17
C PRO A 443 -41.91 -52.88 17.77
N ARG A 444 -41.35 -53.87 17.07
CA ARG A 444 -40.66 -53.75 15.78
C ARG A 444 -40.93 -54.96 14.89
N PRO A 445 -40.91 -54.79 13.56
CA PRO A 445 -41.01 -55.93 12.66
C PRO A 445 -39.73 -56.78 12.73
N GLY A 446 -39.86 -58.11 12.71
CA GLY A 446 -38.71 -58.99 12.80
C GLY A 446 -39.06 -60.43 13.19
N ILE A 447 -38.00 -61.23 13.38
CA ILE A 447 -38.11 -62.64 13.78
C ILE A 447 -38.00 -62.74 15.30
N TYR A 448 -39.00 -63.34 15.91
CA TYR A 448 -39.09 -63.55 17.35
C TYR A 448 -39.16 -65.04 17.66
N PHE A 449 -38.47 -65.45 18.72
CA PHE A 449 -38.60 -66.77 19.31
C PHE A 449 -39.38 -66.68 20.62
N PHE A 450 -40.33 -67.57 20.81
CA PHE A 450 -41.10 -67.71 22.03
C PHE A 450 -40.98 -69.12 22.59
N SER A 451 -40.90 -69.24 23.91
CA SER A 451 -40.91 -70.50 24.63
C SER A 451 -41.79 -70.36 25.87
N PHE A 452 -42.84 -71.16 25.93
CA PHE A 452 -43.68 -71.33 27.10
C PHE A 452 -43.40 -72.70 27.73
N ALA A 453 -43.28 -72.74 29.05
CA ALA A 453 -43.20 -73.96 29.83
C ALA A 453 -44.13 -73.83 31.04
N GLY A 454 -44.85 -74.88 31.38
CA GLY A 454 -45.76 -74.92 32.51
C GLY A 454 -45.94 -76.34 33.04
N THR A 455 -46.44 -76.46 34.26
CA THR A 455 -46.91 -77.74 34.80
C THR A 455 -48.43 -77.70 34.87
N ALA A 456 -49.13 -78.54 34.12
CA ALA A 456 -50.57 -78.73 34.34
C ALA A 456 -50.79 -79.76 35.43
N ARG A 457 -51.72 -79.46 36.34
CA ARG A 457 -52.32 -80.49 37.19
C ARG A 457 -53.63 -80.93 36.56
N LEU A 458 -53.71 -82.21 36.21
CA LEU A 458 -54.93 -82.83 35.68
C LEU A 458 -55.63 -83.48 36.87
N GLU A 459 -56.79 -82.94 37.23
CA GLU A 459 -57.59 -83.41 38.37
C GLU A 459 -59.04 -83.62 37.91
N SER A 460 -59.47 -84.89 37.85
CA SER A 460 -60.80 -85.27 37.34
C SER A 460 -61.19 -86.70 37.75
N SER A 461 -62.47 -86.95 37.97
CA SER A 461 -63.01 -88.31 38.18
C SER A 461 -63.15 -89.12 36.88
N SER A 462 -63.02 -88.47 35.73
CA SER A 462 -63.14 -89.01 34.36
C SER A 462 -61.88 -88.68 33.55
N PRO A 463 -61.70 -89.22 32.33
CA PRO A 463 -60.62 -88.79 31.44
C PRO A 463 -60.49 -87.27 31.35
N ALA A 464 -59.26 -86.77 31.37
CA ALA A 464 -58.94 -85.35 31.45
C ALA A 464 -57.93 -84.97 30.38
N SER A 465 -58.05 -83.77 29.85
CA SER A 465 -57.14 -83.19 28.86
C SER A 465 -56.78 -81.79 29.29
N PHE A 466 -55.55 -81.34 28.99
CA PHE A 466 -55.13 -79.98 29.24
C PHE A 466 -54.39 -79.44 28.02
N TYR A 467 -54.85 -78.32 27.49
CA TYR A 467 -54.28 -77.66 26.32
C TYR A 467 -53.70 -76.30 26.71
N THR A 468 -52.52 -76.00 26.20
CA THR A 468 -52.02 -74.63 26.08
C THR A 468 -52.06 -74.24 24.62
N ARG A 469 -52.50 -73.01 24.33
CA ARG A 469 -52.63 -72.51 22.97
C ARG A 469 -51.97 -71.15 22.86
N LEU A 470 -51.09 -71.00 21.87
CA LEU A 470 -50.46 -69.74 21.49
C LEU A 470 -51.38 -69.01 20.51
N TYR A 471 -51.69 -67.77 20.85
CA TYR A 471 -52.52 -66.89 20.05
C TYR A 471 -51.65 -65.78 19.45
N LEU A 472 -51.90 -65.47 18.18
CA LEU A 472 -51.39 -64.30 17.49
C LEU A 472 -52.59 -63.52 16.95
N ASN A 473 -52.76 -62.28 17.42
CA ASN A 473 -53.87 -61.40 17.04
C ASN A 473 -55.26 -62.08 17.11
N GLY A 474 -55.46 -62.94 18.13
CA GLY A 474 -56.72 -63.65 18.36
C GLY A 474 -56.87 -64.98 17.62
N LYS A 475 -55.92 -65.35 16.75
CA LYS A 475 -55.91 -66.65 16.07
C LYS A 475 -54.96 -67.63 16.75
N ILE A 476 -55.38 -68.88 16.94
CA ILE A 476 -54.51 -69.95 17.42
C ILE A 476 -53.49 -70.29 16.34
N ILE A 477 -52.20 -70.24 16.69
CA ILE A 477 -51.08 -70.52 15.78
C ILE A 477 -50.24 -71.72 16.21
N GLY A 478 -50.44 -72.21 17.43
CA GLY A 478 -49.77 -73.39 17.95
C GLY A 478 -50.34 -73.78 19.31
N GLY A 479 -50.00 -74.97 19.79
CA GLY A 479 -50.41 -75.42 21.12
C GLY A 479 -49.72 -76.72 21.51
N SER A 480 -49.78 -77.04 22.79
CA SER A 480 -49.39 -78.32 23.34
C SER A 480 -50.49 -78.86 24.24
N HIS A 481 -50.53 -80.17 24.40
CA HIS A 481 -51.54 -80.80 25.22
C HIS A 481 -51.00 -82.03 25.93
N VAL A 482 -51.67 -82.39 27.01
CA VAL A 482 -51.50 -83.63 27.75
C VAL A 482 -52.88 -84.21 27.98
N ASP A 483 -53.04 -85.49 27.70
CA ASP A 483 -54.31 -86.19 27.82
C ASP A 483 -54.12 -87.43 28.69
N GLU A 484 -55.09 -87.69 29.56
CA GLU A 484 -55.23 -88.92 30.31
C GLU A 484 -56.57 -89.57 30.00
N ASN A 485 -56.49 -90.76 29.42
CA ASN A 485 -57.65 -91.48 28.90
C ASN A 485 -58.30 -92.41 29.94
N LYS A 486 -57.73 -92.50 31.15
CA LYS A 486 -58.27 -93.30 32.26
C LYS A 486 -58.47 -92.45 33.51
N GLY A 487 -59.71 -92.31 33.97
CA GLY A 487 -60.03 -91.71 35.27
C GLY A 487 -60.01 -92.73 36.42
N PRO A 488 -59.92 -92.27 37.68
CA PRO A 488 -59.69 -90.90 38.12
C PRO A 488 -58.23 -90.45 37.88
N VAL A 489 -58.05 -89.17 37.60
CA VAL A 489 -56.77 -88.53 37.27
C VAL A 489 -56.39 -87.55 38.38
N ASP A 490 -55.19 -87.69 38.94
CA ASP A 490 -54.51 -86.67 39.76
C ASP A 490 -53.01 -86.73 39.41
N GLN A 491 -52.61 -85.98 38.39
CA GLN A 491 -51.24 -85.99 37.91
C GLN A 491 -50.73 -84.61 37.56
N TYR A 492 -49.41 -84.44 37.66
CA TYR A 492 -48.69 -83.25 37.26
C TYR A 492 -47.94 -83.55 35.97
N SER A 493 -48.25 -82.82 34.91
CA SER A 493 -47.69 -83.08 33.58
C SER A 493 -47.03 -81.81 33.03
N PRO A 494 -45.79 -81.88 32.52
CA PRO A 494 -45.14 -80.75 31.90
C PRO A 494 -45.78 -80.42 30.55
N LEU A 495 -45.88 -79.13 30.27
CA LEU A 495 -46.36 -78.57 29.00
C LEU A 495 -45.29 -77.63 28.49
N THR A 496 -44.88 -77.83 27.24
CA THR A 496 -43.94 -76.95 26.56
C THR A 496 -44.51 -76.53 25.22
N LEU A 497 -44.22 -75.29 24.82
CA LEU A 497 -44.63 -74.76 23.53
C LEU A 497 -43.60 -73.76 23.05
N GLN A 498 -43.08 -73.97 21.84
CA GLN A 498 -42.08 -73.11 21.24
C GLN A 498 -42.53 -72.66 19.86
N SER A 499 -42.21 -71.43 19.49
CA SER A 499 -42.55 -70.91 18.17
C SER A 499 -41.57 -69.82 17.75
N THR A 500 -41.12 -69.89 16.50
CA THR A 500 -40.35 -68.82 15.85
C THR A 500 -41.23 -68.17 14.80
N LEU A 501 -41.46 -66.86 14.93
CA LEU A 501 -42.46 -66.14 14.14
C LEU A 501 -41.86 -64.87 13.56
N ASN A 502 -42.25 -64.55 12.33
CA ASN A 502 -42.05 -63.22 11.78
C ASN A 502 -43.25 -62.35 12.17
N LEU A 503 -43.02 -61.32 12.99
CA LEU A 503 -44.05 -60.44 13.52
C LEU A 503 -43.93 -59.04 12.91
N LYS A 504 -45.07 -58.36 12.78
CA LYS A 504 -45.14 -56.93 12.45
C LYS A 504 -45.22 -56.11 13.73
N LYS A 505 -44.85 -54.83 13.66
CA LYS A 505 -45.06 -53.89 14.76
C LYS A 505 -46.55 -53.85 15.14
N GLY A 506 -46.83 -54.01 16.43
CA GLY A 506 -48.17 -54.02 16.99
C GLY A 506 -48.84 -55.40 17.04
N ASP A 507 -48.26 -56.44 16.44
CA ASP A 507 -48.77 -57.80 16.58
C ASP A 507 -48.75 -58.22 18.05
N GLN A 508 -49.86 -58.76 18.53
CA GLN A 508 -50.04 -59.21 19.90
C GLN A 508 -50.03 -60.73 19.99
N LEU A 509 -49.26 -61.25 20.94
CA LEU A 509 -49.07 -62.68 21.13
C LEU A 509 -49.18 -63.06 22.61
N TRP A 510 -49.90 -64.15 22.89
CA TRP A 510 -50.12 -64.61 24.25
C TRP A 510 -50.49 -66.09 24.30
N VAL A 511 -50.44 -66.68 25.50
CA VAL A 511 -50.83 -68.07 25.74
C VAL A 511 -52.14 -68.09 26.52
N GLN A 512 -53.03 -69.03 26.19
CA GLN A 512 -54.23 -69.35 26.97
C GLN A 512 -54.26 -70.84 27.28
N ILE A 513 -55.06 -71.21 28.28
CA ILE A 513 -55.35 -72.60 28.62
C ILE A 513 -56.80 -72.97 28.33
N SER A 514 -57.02 -74.27 28.11
CA SER A 514 -58.34 -74.91 28.17
C SER A 514 -58.14 -76.36 28.56
N PHE A 515 -59.08 -76.96 29.28
CA PHE A 515 -58.96 -78.33 29.75
C PHE A 515 -60.33 -79.02 29.82
N SER A 516 -60.32 -80.35 29.77
CA SER A 516 -61.47 -81.17 30.15
C SER A 516 -61.21 -81.83 31.50
N GLY A 517 -62.23 -81.85 32.36
CA GLY A 517 -62.13 -82.32 33.75
C GLY A 517 -62.59 -81.23 34.73
N SER A 518 -63.02 -81.64 35.92
CA SER A 518 -63.71 -80.74 36.86
C SER A 518 -62.81 -79.71 37.54
N SER A 519 -61.50 -79.96 37.64
CA SER A 519 -60.61 -79.16 38.50
C SER A 519 -59.17 -79.01 37.98
N SER A 520 -58.92 -79.10 36.67
CA SER A 520 -57.55 -78.98 36.13
C SER A 520 -57.06 -77.53 36.09
N TYR A 521 -55.75 -77.28 36.22
CA TYR A 521 -55.18 -75.91 36.25
C TYR A 521 -53.68 -75.90 35.96
N LEU A 522 -53.10 -74.72 35.65
CA LEU A 522 -51.64 -74.54 35.66
C LEU A 522 -51.16 -74.42 37.10
N TYR A 523 -50.33 -75.37 37.52
CA TYR A 523 -49.83 -75.50 38.86
C TYR A 523 -48.68 -74.54 39.15
N GLU A 524 -48.70 -73.97 40.35
CA GLU A 524 -47.57 -73.27 40.97
C GLU A 524 -47.42 -73.76 42.40
N ALA A 525 -46.19 -73.98 42.87
CA ALA A 525 -45.96 -74.36 44.26
C ALA A 525 -45.97 -73.11 45.14
N ASN A 526 -47.02 -72.97 45.93
CA ASN A 526 -47.07 -71.98 47.01
C ASN A 526 -46.47 -72.56 48.29
N ILE A 527 -45.56 -71.81 48.93
CA ILE A 527 -44.90 -72.15 50.21
C ILE A 527 -45.90 -72.63 51.28
N PHE A 528 -47.13 -72.10 51.27
CA PHE A 528 -48.14 -72.39 52.29
C PHE A 528 -48.61 -73.87 52.31
N ARG A 529 -48.52 -74.61 51.20
CA ARG A 529 -48.88 -76.04 51.17
C ARG A 529 -47.72 -76.98 51.53
N MET A 530 -46.49 -76.49 51.54
CA MET A 530 -45.29 -77.31 51.78
C MET A 530 -44.91 -77.43 53.27
N TRP A 531 -45.42 -76.52 54.12
CA TRP A 531 -45.20 -76.55 55.58
C TRP A 531 -45.78 -77.80 56.27
N ASN A 532 -46.73 -78.51 55.65
CA ASN A 532 -47.35 -79.71 56.24
C ASN A 532 -46.66 -81.04 55.88
N TRP A 533 -45.66 -81.07 54.99
CA TRP A 533 -45.07 -82.35 54.53
C TRP A 533 -43.56 -82.48 54.71
N VAL A 534 -42.80 -81.39 54.79
CA VAL A 534 -41.34 -81.48 55.03
C VAL A 534 -40.92 -80.37 55.99
N GLY A 535 -40.46 -80.76 57.18
CA GLY A 535 -39.91 -79.84 58.15
C GLY A 535 -38.77 -79.00 57.56
N ASN A 536 -38.92 -77.69 57.70
CA ASN A 536 -37.85 -76.69 57.70
C ASN A 536 -36.83 -76.75 56.53
N LEU A 537 -37.33 -76.70 55.30
CA LEU A 537 -36.52 -76.33 54.14
C LEU A 537 -37.09 -75.03 53.55
N ASN A 538 -36.29 -73.95 53.62
CA ASN A 538 -36.55 -72.68 52.93
C ASN A 538 -36.42 -72.90 51.42
N PHE A 539 -37.43 -73.50 50.80
CA PHE A 539 -37.56 -73.45 49.35
C PHE A 539 -38.19 -72.11 48.99
N ASN A 540 -37.43 -71.29 48.26
CA ASN A 540 -38.00 -70.17 47.51
C ASN A 540 -39.17 -70.69 46.65
N ASN A 541 -40.19 -69.86 46.41
CA ASN A 541 -41.33 -70.23 45.56
C ASN A 541 -40.84 -70.93 44.27
N ASN A 542 -41.21 -72.20 44.09
CA ASN A 542 -40.91 -72.90 42.85
C ASN A 542 -41.92 -72.44 41.81
N HIS A 543 -41.45 -71.58 40.91
CA HIS A 543 -42.19 -71.13 39.73
C HIS A 543 -42.13 -72.24 38.68
N PHE A 544 -43.27 -72.73 38.22
CA PHE A 544 -43.35 -73.79 37.20
C PHE A 544 -43.87 -73.30 35.86
N THR A 545 -44.58 -72.17 35.84
CA THR A 545 -45.06 -71.52 34.62
C THR A 545 -44.16 -70.35 34.26
N HIS A 546 -43.56 -70.46 33.09
CA HIS A 546 -42.66 -69.46 32.54
C HIS A 546 -42.98 -69.18 31.08
N PHE A 547 -42.74 -67.93 30.69
CA PHE A 547 -42.86 -67.52 29.31
C PHE A 547 -41.69 -66.63 28.93
N THR A 548 -41.03 -67.00 27.84
CA THR A 548 -39.85 -66.33 27.30
C THR A 548 -40.15 -65.87 25.88
N GLY A 549 -39.72 -64.67 25.54
CA GLY A 549 -39.71 -64.17 24.18
C GLY A 549 -38.41 -63.43 23.89
N ILE A 550 -37.83 -63.63 22.71
CA ILE A 550 -36.56 -63.01 22.30
C ILE A 550 -36.67 -62.57 20.84
N MET A 551 -36.37 -61.31 20.56
CA MET A 551 -36.14 -60.84 19.19
C MET A 551 -34.80 -61.36 18.69
N LEU A 552 -34.87 -62.32 17.76
CA LEU A 552 -33.69 -62.88 17.13
C LEU A 552 -33.11 -61.89 16.12
N GLU A 553 -33.97 -61.25 15.33
CA GLU A 553 -33.56 -60.39 14.21
C GLU A 553 -34.59 -59.27 13.98
N GLU A 554 -34.11 -58.05 13.70
CA GLU A 554 -34.95 -56.91 13.33
C GLU A 554 -35.02 -56.72 11.81
N GLU A 555 -36.21 -56.45 11.27
CA GLU A 555 -36.37 -56.03 9.87
C GLU A 555 -36.11 -54.53 9.73
N ILE A 556 -34.83 -54.20 9.48
CA ILE A 556 -34.30 -52.83 9.49
C ILE A 556 -34.89 -51.97 8.36
N ALA A 557 -35.27 -52.58 7.22
CA ALA A 557 -35.81 -51.83 6.08
C ALA A 557 -37.12 -51.07 6.39
N ALA A 558 -37.85 -51.48 7.43
CA ALA A 558 -39.09 -50.84 7.88
C ALA A 558 -38.88 -49.93 9.12
N SER A 559 -37.71 -49.97 9.75
CA SER A 559 -37.37 -49.24 10.99
C SER A 559 -36.50 -47.99 10.77
N LEU A 560 -35.92 -47.80 9.57
CA LEU A 560 -34.97 -46.74 9.24
C LEU A 560 -35.46 -45.77 8.16
#